data_AF-A0A2D9P495-F1
#
_entry.id   AF-A0A2D9P495-F1
#
_cell.length_a   1.000
_cell.length_b   1.000
_cell.length_c   1.000
_cell.angle_alpha   90.00
_cell.angle_beta   90.00
_cell.angle_gamma   90.00
#
_symmetry.space_group_name_H-M   'P 1'
#
loop_
_entity.id
_entity.type
_entity.pdbx_description
1 polymer ?
#
loop_
_entity_poly.entity_id
_entity_poly.type
_entity_poly.pdbx_seq_one_letter_code
_entity_poly.pdbx_strand_id
1 'polypeptide(L)' 'MNQKSLQETFAPKGICFGCGCLNDKGLKIKSFINKNEIVCDWRASKHHEAFPGVLNGGIIGSVLDCH' A
#
# COMPACT_ATOMS: atom_id res chain seq x y z
N MET A 1 11.10 10.40 11.43
CA MET A 1 9.74 10.40 12.04
C MET A 1 9.27 8.97 12.13
N ASN A 2 8.98 8.46 13.33
CA ASN A 2 8.67 7.04 13.57
C ASN A 2 7.16 6.87 13.87
N GLN A 3 6.30 7.44 13.03
CA GLN A 3 4.86 7.28 13.18
C GLN A 3 4.46 5.93 12.59
N LYS A 4 3.72 5.12 13.35
CA LYS A 4 3.14 3.88 12.85
C LYS A 4 1.99 4.19 11.89
N SER A 5 1.92 3.42 10.82
CA SER A 5 0.76 3.41 9.91
C SER A 5 -0.48 2.84 10.59
N LEU A 6 -1.65 3.05 9.98
CA LEU A 6 -2.90 2.42 10.40
C LEU A 6 -2.78 0.89 10.42
N GLN A 7 -2.12 0.32 9.40
CA GLN A 7 -1.90 -1.12 9.30
C GLN A 7 -1.01 -1.65 10.42
N GLU A 8 0.09 -0.97 10.74
CA GLU A 8 0.98 -1.35 11.86
C GLU A 8 0.30 -1.21 13.22
N THR A 9 -0.73 -0.36 13.33
CA THR A 9 -1.45 -0.08 14.58
C THR A 9 -2.60 -1.06 14.80
N PHE A 10 -3.42 -1.29 13.77
CA PHE A 10 -4.68 -2.05 13.90
C PHE A 10 -4.61 -3.45 13.29
N ALA A 11 -3.71 -3.70 12.33
CA ALA A 11 -3.58 -4.99 11.64
C ALA A 11 -2.11 -5.44 11.48
N PRO A 12 -1.29 -5.48 12.55
CA PRO A 12 0.15 -5.78 12.45
C PRO A 12 0.45 -7.17 11.91
N LYS A 13 -0.50 -8.11 11.98
CA LYS A 13 -0.41 -9.47 11.42
C LYS A 13 -1.13 -9.64 10.08
N GLY A 14 -1.54 -8.53 9.45
CA GLY A 14 -2.27 -8.54 8.20
C GLY A 14 -1.47 -9.18 7.06
N ILE A 15 -2.15 -9.99 6.24
CA ILE A 15 -1.56 -10.72 5.11
C ILE A 15 -2.13 -10.26 3.75
N CYS A 16 -2.97 -9.22 3.75
CA CYS A 16 -3.54 -8.63 2.53
C CYS A 16 -2.44 -8.31 1.51
N PHE A 17 -2.72 -8.55 0.23
CA PHE A 17 -1.78 -8.25 -0.85
C PHE A 17 -1.43 -6.76 -0.92
N GLY A 18 -2.39 -5.85 -0.75
CA GLY A 18 -2.13 -4.41 -0.79
C GLY A 18 -1.46 -3.89 0.48
N CYS A 19 -2.14 -3.99 1.63
CA CYS A 19 -1.74 -3.32 2.87
C CYS A 19 -1.21 -4.24 3.98
N GLY A 20 -1.08 -5.56 3.74
CA GLY A 20 -0.67 -6.52 4.76
C GLY A 20 0.78 -6.36 5.20
N CYS A 21 1.00 -6.08 6.49
CA CYS A 21 2.33 -5.94 7.10
C CYS A 21 3.22 -7.18 6.90
N LEU A 22 2.64 -8.37 6.92
CA LEU A 22 3.35 -9.66 6.85
C LEU A 22 3.36 -10.30 5.47
N ASN A 23 2.81 -9.63 4.45
CA ASN A 23 2.88 -10.15 3.09
C ASN A 23 4.14 -9.64 2.38
N ASP A 24 5.22 -10.42 2.42
CA ASP A 24 6.51 -10.04 1.81
C ASP A 24 6.47 -9.84 0.29
N LYS A 25 5.44 -10.39 -0.37
CA LYS A 25 5.21 -10.21 -1.81
C LYS A 25 4.12 -9.18 -2.12
N GLY A 26 3.55 -8.55 -1.09
CA GLY A 26 2.51 -7.54 -1.21
C GLY A 26 3.07 -6.14 -1.47
N LEU A 27 2.17 -5.18 -1.72
CA LEU A 27 2.51 -3.78 -1.98
C LEU A 27 2.95 -3.04 -0.72
N LYS A 28 2.63 -3.59 0.47
CA LYS A 28 2.91 -3.04 1.81
C LYS A 28 2.52 -1.57 1.94
N ILE A 29 1.34 -1.22 1.43
CA ILE A 29 0.71 0.11 1.52
C ILE A 29 0.63 0.52 2.99
N LYS A 30 1.05 1.74 3.27
CA LYS A 30 1.00 2.35 4.60
C LYS A 30 0.14 3.61 4.54
N SER A 31 -0.98 3.56 5.24
CA SER A 31 -1.92 4.67 5.36
C SER A 31 -1.66 5.45 6.65
N PHE A 32 -1.79 6.77 6.59
CA PHE A 32 -1.63 7.67 7.73
C PHE A 32 -2.80 8.66 7.76
N ILE A 33 -3.23 9.06 8.96
CA ILE A 33 -4.22 10.12 9.12
C ILE A 33 -3.50 11.46 8.98
N ASN A 34 -3.96 12.28 8.03
CA ASN A 34 -3.54 13.66 7.88
C ASN A 34 -4.77 14.56 7.96
N LYS A 35 -4.93 15.26 9.10
CA LYS A 35 -6.13 16.05 9.42
C LYS A 35 -7.40 15.19 9.35
N ASN A 36 -8.20 15.36 8.30
CA ASN A 36 -9.48 14.67 8.09
C ASN A 36 -9.42 13.66 6.93
N GLU A 37 -8.23 13.36 6.43
CA GLU A 37 -8.02 12.46 5.29
C GLU A 37 -7.10 11.30 5.67
N ILE A 38 -7.28 10.18 4.97
CA ILE A 38 -6.34 9.06 4.99
C ILE A 38 -5.45 9.21 3.75
N VAL A 39 -4.16 9.34 3.98
CA VAL A 39 -3.16 9.53 2.91
C VAL A 39 -2.20 8.36 2.87
N CYS A 40 -1.74 8.03 1.67
CA CYS A 40 -0.69 7.06 1.44
C CYS A 40 0.23 7.55 0.34
N ASP A 41 1.54 7.55 0.63
CA ASP A 41 2.58 7.69 -0.38
C ASP A 41 3.09 6.30 -0.75
N TRP A 42 2.86 5.89 -1.99
CA TRP A 42 3.32 4.61 -2.50
C TRP A 42 4.03 4.76 -3.85
N ARG A 43 5.16 4.08 -4.01
CA ARG A 43 5.96 4.13 -5.22
C ARG A 43 6.00 2.76 -5.90
N ALA A 44 5.58 2.72 -7.15
CA ALA A 44 5.67 1.53 -7.97
C ALA A 44 7.12 1.11 -8.24
N SER A 45 7.31 -0.19 -8.41
CA SER A 45 8.56 -0.80 -8.87
C SER A 45 8.42 -1.29 -10.31
N LYS A 46 9.53 -1.52 -11.00
CA LYS A 46 9.56 -1.91 -12.42
C LYS A 46 8.72 -3.17 -12.72
N HIS A 47 8.67 -4.13 -11.80
CA HIS A 47 7.89 -5.37 -11.94
C HIS A 47 6.37 -5.18 -11.78
N HIS A 48 5.90 -3.98 -11.43
CA HIS A 48 4.47 -3.63 -11.40
C HIS A 48 3.96 -3.09 -12.74
N GLU A 49 4.81 -3.02 -13.77
CA GLU A 49 4.39 -2.55 -15.09
C GLU A 49 3.41 -3.50 -15.77
N ALA A 50 2.43 -2.94 -16.49
CA ALA A 50 1.71 -3.67 -17.53
C ALA A 50 2.51 -3.67 -18.85
N PHE A 51 3.04 -2.49 -19.21
CA PHE A 51 3.90 -2.26 -20.37
C PHE A 51 5.04 -1.32 -19.95
N PRO A 52 6.14 -1.22 -20.73
CA PRO A 52 7.24 -0.32 -20.39
C PRO A 52 6.77 1.11 -20.09
N GLY A 53 6.95 1.57 -18.86
CA GLY A 53 6.55 2.90 -18.39
C GLY A 53 5.08 3.03 -17.97
N VAL A 54 4.27 1.96 -18.00
CA VAL A 54 2.84 1.98 -17.69
C VAL A 54 2.55 1.07 -16.50
N LEU A 55 2.00 1.64 -15.41
CA LEU A 55 1.61 0.88 -14.22
C LEU A 55 0.43 -0.06 -14.51
N ASN A 56 0.50 -1.29 -14.00
CA ASN A 56 -0.57 -2.27 -14.16
C ASN A 56 -1.88 -1.80 -13.48
N GLY A 57 -3.01 -1.93 -14.18
CA GLY A 57 -4.31 -1.48 -13.68
C GLY A 57 -4.78 -2.20 -12.41
N GLY A 58 -4.46 -3.48 -12.25
CA GLY A 58 -4.76 -4.23 -11.02
C GLY A 58 -3.93 -3.75 -9.82
N ILE A 59 -2.72 -3.26 -10.06
CA ILE A 59 -1.89 -2.62 -9.03
C ILE A 59 -2.49 -1.27 -8.63
N ILE A 60 -2.92 -0.45 -9.59
CA ILE A 60 -3.64 0.80 -9.31
C ILE A 60 -4.89 0.52 -8.48
N GLY A 61 -5.70 -0.45 -8.90
CA GLY A 61 -6.90 -0.86 -8.18
C GLY A 61 -6.58 -1.33 -6.76
N SER A 62 -5.52 -2.14 -6.59
CA SER A 62 -5.09 -2.62 -5.27
C SER A 62 -4.63 -1.48 -4.35
N VAL A 63 -4.02 -0.43 -4.89
CA VAL A 63 -3.66 0.76 -4.10
C VAL A 63 -4.92 1.47 -3.60
N LEU A 64 -5.87 1.74 -4.49
CA LEU A 64 -7.10 2.47 -4.15
C LEU A 64 -8.07 1.68 -3.25
N ASP A 65 -8.09 0.35 -3.37
CA ASP A 65 -8.95 -0.55 -2.59
C ASP A 65 -8.48 -0.69 -1.13
N CYS A 66 -7.17 -0.59 -0.87
CA CYS A 66 -6.57 -1.01 0.39
C CYS A 66 -6.37 0.10 1.45
N HIS A 67 -7.33 1.02 1.59
CA HIS A 67 -7.27 2.14 2.55
C HIS A 67 -8.17 2.02 3.77
#